data_AF-A0A0S8HS72-F1
#
_entry.id   AF-A0A0S8HS72-F1
#
_cell.length_a   1.000
_cell.length_b   1.000
_cell.length_c   1.000
_cell.angle_alpha   90.00
_cell.angle_beta   90.00
_cell.angle_gamma   90.00
#
_symmetry.space_group_name_H-M   'P 1'
#
loop_
_entity.id
_entity.type
_entity.pdbx_description
1 polymer ?
#
loop_
_entity_poly.entity_id
_entity_poly.type
_entity_poly.pdbx_seq_one_letter_code
_entity_poly.pdbx_strand_id
1 'polypeptide(L)' 'MRNFSGADLGLGLTGLAGKGKGQDHIIYIALAHAGRTETLEQRWPFAMRFIENRMTKMALSQVRKYLLEAQGTGLKAQG' A
#
# COMPACT_ATOMS: atom_id res chain seq x y z
N MET A 1 -1.94 6.18 -13.09
CA MET A 1 -3.22 6.04 -12.38
C MET A 1 -3.72 7.36 -11.83
N ARG A 2 -3.12 7.96 -10.79
CA ARG A 2 -3.60 9.22 -10.18
C ARG A 2 -3.85 10.37 -11.17
N ASN A 3 -2.84 10.73 -11.97
CA ASN A 3 -2.94 11.83 -12.94
C ASN A 3 -3.88 11.52 -14.10
N PHE A 4 -4.05 10.24 -14.44
CA PHE A 4 -4.93 9.82 -15.52
C PHE A 4 -6.40 9.81 -15.09
N SER A 5 -6.67 9.49 -13.81
CA SER A 5 -8.02 9.44 -13.26
C SER A 5 -8.48 10.75 -12.60
N GLY A 6 -7.58 11.73 -12.43
CA GLY A 6 -7.87 12.95 -11.67
C GLY A 6 -8.13 12.72 -10.18
N ALA A 7 -7.72 11.57 -9.63
CA ALA A 7 -7.99 11.22 -8.24
C ALA A 7 -7.00 11.90 -7.27
N ASP A 8 -7.42 12.16 -6.03
CA ASP A 8 -6.56 12.70 -4.99
C ASP A 8 -5.43 11.75 -4.59
N LEU A 9 -5.72 10.44 -4.63
CA LEU A 9 -4.81 9.35 -4.31
C LEU A 9 -4.77 8.33 -5.46
N GLY A 10 -3.59 7.72 -5.66
CA GLY A 10 -3.42 6.56 -6.53
C GLY A 10 -2.75 5.40 -5.79
N LEU A 11 -3.33 4.21 -5.88
CA LEU A 11 -2.78 3.01 -5.24
C LEU A 11 -2.39 1.99 -6.31
N GLY A 12 -1.12 1.60 -6.32
CA GLY A 12 -0.58 0.53 -7.15
C GLY A 12 -0.19 -0.67 -6.30
N LEU A 13 -0.58 -1.86 -6.72
CA LEU A 13 -0.13 -3.13 -6.13
C LEU A 13 0.42 -4.00 -7.25
N THR A 14 1.60 -4.55 -7.05
CA THR A 14 2.19 -5.56 -7.94
C THR A 14 3.02 -6.53 -7.12
N GLY A 15 3.30 -7.71 -7.65
CA GLY A 15 4.08 -8.70 -6.93
C GLY A 15 3.94 -10.10 -7.51
N LEU A 16 4.57 -11.03 -6.82
CA LEU A 16 4.56 -12.44 -7.13
C LEU A 16 4.07 -13.22 -5.93
N ALA A 17 2.94 -13.91 -6.08
CA ALA A 17 2.54 -14.93 -5.13
C ALA A 17 3.35 -16.20 -5.41
N GLY A 18 4.20 -16.61 -4.46
CA GLY A 18 4.90 -17.89 -4.51
C GLY A 18 3.93 -19.06 -4.71
N LYS A 19 4.19 -19.88 -5.73
CA LYS A 19 3.32 -21.01 -6.13
C LYS A 19 3.85 -22.37 -5.70
N GLY A 20 5.11 -22.44 -5.28
CA GLY A 20 5.80 -23.67 -4.88
C GLY A 20 6.34 -23.65 -3.45
N LYS A 21 6.73 -24.83 -2.95
CA LYS A 21 7.45 -24.95 -1.67
C LYS A 21 8.76 -24.16 -1.76
N GLY A 22 9.03 -23.31 -0.77
CA GLY A 22 10.22 -22.46 -0.72
C GLY A 22 10.17 -21.20 -1.59
N GLN A 23 9.04 -20.90 -2.25
CA GLN A 23 8.85 -19.62 -2.93
C GLN A 23 8.14 -18.63 -2.02
N ASP A 24 8.80 -17.51 -1.75
CA ASP A 24 8.21 -16.42 -0.99
C ASP A 24 7.17 -15.66 -1.83
N HIS A 25 6.25 -15.03 -1.14
CA HIS A 25 5.39 -14.01 -1.72
C HIS A 25 6.10 -12.67 -1.62
N ILE A 26 6.26 -11.98 -2.74
CA ILE A 26 6.85 -10.64 -2.81
C ILE A 26 5.76 -9.68 -3.26
N ILE A 27 5.57 -8.58 -2.55
CA ILE A 27 4.65 -7.52 -2.95
C ILE A 27 5.35 -6.16 -2.90
N TYR A 28 5.00 -5.33 -3.88
CA TYR A 28 5.29 -3.92 -3.95
C TYR A 28 3.99 -3.13 -3.91
N ILE A 29 3.91 -2.17 -3.00
CA ILE A 29 2.78 -1.25 -2.87
C ILE A 29 3.30 0.16 -3.11
N ALA A 30 2.61 0.92 -3.96
CA ALA A 30 2.89 2.32 -4.20
C ALA A 30 1.65 3.18 -3.91
N LEU A 31 1.77 4.15 -3.02
CA LEU A 31 0.74 5.15 -2.72
C LEU A 31 1.19 6.51 -3.26
N ALA A 32 0.58 6.95 -4.36
CA ALA A 32 0.78 8.26 -4.94
C ALA A 32 -0.21 9.27 -4.35
N HIS A 33 0.29 10.40 -3.89
CA HIS A 33 -0.50 11.54 -3.41
C HIS A 33 0.15 12.85 -3.89
N ALA A 34 -0.42 14.01 -3.52
CA ALA A 34 -0.02 15.30 -4.09
C ALA A 34 1.46 15.67 -3.90
N GLY A 35 2.09 15.22 -2.81
CA GLY A 35 3.46 15.61 -2.46
C GLY A 35 4.55 14.64 -2.91
N ARG A 36 4.22 13.35 -3.06
CA ARG A 36 5.18 12.28 -3.40
C ARG A 36 4.46 10.96 -3.70
N THR A 37 5.25 9.96 -4.04
CA THR A 37 4.83 8.55 -4.02
C THR A 37 5.60 7.83 -2.92
N GLU A 38 4.87 7.16 -2.03
CA GLU A 38 5.44 6.28 -1.01
C GLU A 38 5.43 4.84 -1.51
N THR A 39 6.48 4.09 -1.21
CA THR A 39 6.62 2.69 -1.64
C THR A 39 6.92 1.79 -0.46
N LEU A 40 6.31 0.60 -0.48
CA LEU A 40 6.56 -0.46 0.50
C LEU A 40 6.82 -1.77 -0.24
N GLU A 41 7.94 -2.41 0.08
CA GLU A 41 8.21 -3.80 -0.28
C GLU A 41 7.94 -4.69 0.93
N GLN A 42 7.27 -5.82 0.71
CA GLN A 42 7.13 -6.85 1.72
C GLN A 42 7.43 -8.22 1.12
N ARG A 43 8.07 -9.04 1.94
CA ARG A 43 8.36 -10.43 1.65
C ARG A 43 7.74 -11.30 2.72
N TRP A 44 6.94 -12.28 2.30
CA TRP A 44 6.36 -13.26 3.21
C TRP A 44 6.77 -14.67 2.82
N PRO A 45 7.08 -15.52 3.83
CA PRO A 45 7.45 -16.90 3.58
C PRO A 45 6.31 -17.68 2.89
N PHE A 46 6.70 -18.73 2.19
CA PHE A 46 5.85 -19.60 1.36
C PHE A 46 4.53 -20.07 2.01
N ALA A 47 3.58 -20.43 1.14
CA ALA A 47 2.35 -21.16 1.46
C ALA A 47 1.40 -20.50 2.47
N MET A 48 1.36 -19.16 2.50
CA MET A 48 0.31 -18.48 3.25
C MET A 48 -1.05 -18.59 2.54
N ARG A 49 -2.03 -19.23 3.19
CA ARG A 49 -3.44 -19.11 2.78
C ARG A 49 -3.84 -17.63 2.82
N PHE A 50 -4.56 -17.17 1.79
CA PHE A 50 -5.11 -15.81 1.66
C PHE A 50 -4.09 -14.68 1.48
N ILE A 51 -2.96 -14.94 0.83
CA ILE A 51 -1.94 -13.91 0.56
C ILE A 51 -2.52 -12.68 -0.15
N GLU A 52 -3.39 -12.86 -1.15
CA GLU A 52 -4.07 -11.77 -1.88
C GLU A 52 -4.90 -10.88 -0.95
N ASN A 53 -5.57 -11.50 0.01
CA ASN A 53 -6.39 -10.79 0.98
C ASN A 53 -5.51 -9.99 1.96
N ARG A 54 -4.36 -10.55 2.37
CA ARG A 54 -3.36 -9.81 3.17
C ARG A 54 -2.76 -8.65 2.38
N MET A 55 -2.39 -8.87 1.12
CA MET A 55 -1.86 -7.84 0.21
C MET A 55 -2.82 -6.65 0.09
N THR A 56 -4.10 -6.94 -0.13
CA THR A 56 -5.14 -5.90 -0.24
C THR A 56 -5.30 -5.11 1.07
N LYS A 57 -5.38 -5.81 2.22
CA LYS A 57 -5.49 -5.17 3.54
C LYS A 57 -4.29 -4.28 3.87
N MET A 58 -3.09 -4.71 3.49
CA MET A 58 -1.85 -3.94 3.65
C MET A 58 -1.88 -2.66 2.81
N ALA A 59 -2.39 -2.72 1.60
CA ALA A 59 -2.47 -1.54 0.74
C ALA A 59 -3.50 -0.53 1.27
N LEU A 60 -4.66 -1.01 1.72
CA LEU A 60 -5.67 -0.18 2.37
C LEU A 60 -5.18 0.42 3.70
N SER A 61 -4.32 -0.30 4.44
CA SER A 61 -3.75 0.24 5.68
C SER A 61 -2.79 1.41 5.42
N GLN A 62 -2.06 1.42 4.30
CA GLN A 62 -1.26 2.59 3.90
C GLN A 62 -2.13 3.80 3.60
N VAL A 63 -3.23 3.61 2.86
CA VAL A 63 -4.21 4.68 2.59
C VAL A 63 -4.77 5.24 3.91
N ARG A 64 -5.21 4.36 4.81
CA ARG A 64 -5.72 4.77 6.13
C ARG A 64 -4.67 5.54 6.93
N LYS A 65 -3.42 5.07 6.95
CA LYS A 65 -2.31 5.72 7.65
C LYS A 65 -2.12 7.14 7.12
N TYR A 66 -2.02 7.31 5.81
CA TYR A 66 -1.89 8.62 5.17
C TYR A 66 -3.03 9.56 5.56
N LEU A 67 -4.29 9.09 5.50
CA LEU A 67 -5.45 9.91 5.84
C LEU A 67 -5.43 10.36 7.31
N LEU A 68 -5.04 9.48 8.23
CA LEU A 68 -4.98 9.81 9.66
C LEU A 68 -3.80 10.72 10.01
N GLU A 69 -2.65 10.54 9.35
CA GLU A 69 -1.50 11.43 9.50
C GLU A 69 -1.82 12.82 8.96
N ALA A 70 -2.48 12.91 7.80
CA ALA A 70 -2.95 14.18 7.22
C ALA A 70 -3.92 14.91 8.17
N GLN A 71 -4.85 14.18 8.80
CA GLN A 71 -5.76 14.72 9.82
C GLN A 71 -5.01 15.20 11.07
N GLY A 72 -4.00 14.45 11.52
CA GLY A 72 -3.16 14.84 12.66
C GLY A 72 -2.34 16.11 12.41
N THR A 73 -1.87 16.33 11.18
CA THR A 73 -1.23 17.60 10.79
C THR A 73 -2.21 18.76 10.68
N GLY A 74 -3.46 18.50 10.26
CA GLY A 74 -4.51 19.52 10.18
C GLY A 74 -4.98 20.03 11.55
N LEU A 75 -4.90 19.19 12.60
CA LEU A 75 -5.17 19.59 13.99
C LEU A 75 -4.04 20.41 14.61
N LYS A 76 -2.78 20.14 14.26
CA LYS A 76 -1.63 20.91 14.77
C LYS A 76 -1.46 22.29 14.13
N ALA A 77 -2.03 22.53 12.95
CA ALA A 77 -1.94 23.81 12.25
C ALA A 77 -2.98 24.85 12.71
N GLN A 78 -3.84 24.52 13.69
CA GLN A 78 -4.89 25.38 14.25
C GLN A 78 -4.67 25.71 15.74
N GLY A 79 -3.46 25.52 16.27
CA GLY A 79 -3.09 25.82 17.66
C GLY A 79 -2.08 26.93 17.76
#